data_AF-A0A972UMQ3-F1
#
_entry.id   AF-A0A972UMQ3-F1
#
_cell.length_a   1.000
_cell.length_b   1.000
_cell.length_c   1.000
_cell.angle_alpha   90.00
_cell.angle_beta   90.00
_cell.angle_gamma   90.00
#
_symmetry.space_group_name_H-M   'P 1'
#
loop_
_entity.id
_entity.type
_entity.pdbx_description
1 polymer ?
#
loop_
_entity_poly.entity_id
_entity_poly.type
_entity_poly.pdbx_seq_one_letter_code
_entity_poly.pdbx_strand_id
1 'polypeptide(L)'
;MSKLSISLACCNYDRTQAIFDGRAPIEGCEVYATPMVPEEAFHRAFKYQEFDVTELSFSSYMMVTSRGDSPYIGVPAFVSRLFRHSSIY
;
A
#
# COMPACT_ATOMS: atom_id res chain seq x y z
N MET A 1 26.25 6.39 -0.73
CA MET A 1 25.40 6.04 0.43
C MET A 1 24.79 4.68 0.16
N SER A 2 24.60 3.84 1.19
CA SER A 2 23.82 2.61 1.06
C SER A 2 22.36 2.94 0.77
N LYS A 3 21.70 2.15 -0.07
CA LYS A 3 20.26 2.27 -0.28
C LYS A 3 19.50 1.84 0.98
N LEU A 4 18.36 2.47 1.24
CA LEU A 4 17.42 2.06 2.29
C LEU A 4 16.61 0.85 1.79
N SER A 5 16.74 -0.29 2.45
CA SER A 5 15.89 -1.45 2.20
C SER A 5 14.48 -1.19 2.74
N ILE A 6 13.47 -1.28 1.88
CA ILE A 6 12.06 -1.15 2.26
C ILE A 6 11.23 -2.30 1.72
N SER A 7 10.31 -2.79 2.53
CA SER A 7 9.28 -3.76 2.16
C SER A 7 8.02 -3.04 1.69
N LEU A 8 7.46 -3.48 0.56
CA LEU A 8 6.27 -2.88 -0.03
C LEU A 8 5.21 -3.94 -0.36
N ALA A 9 3.99 -3.77 0.11
CA ALA A 9 2.85 -4.61 -0.24
C ALA A 9 1.69 -3.79 -0.82
N CYS A 10 1.38 -4.01 -2.09
CA CYS A 10 0.16 -3.49 -2.70
C CYS A 10 -0.28 -4.40 -3.83
N CYS A 11 -1.49 -4.18 -4.35
CA CYS A 11 -1.91 -4.93 -5.51
C CYS A 11 -1.10 -4.51 -6.75
N ASN A 12 -0.82 -5.46 -7.64
CA ASN A 12 -0.14 -5.22 -8.91
C ASN A 12 -1.14 -4.69 -9.96
N TYR A 13 -1.47 -3.41 -9.84
CA TYR A 13 -2.29 -2.67 -10.79
C TYR A 13 -1.45 -2.19 -11.97
N ASP A 14 -2.11 -1.84 -13.08
CA ASP A 14 -1.53 -1.08 -14.20
C ASP A 14 -0.62 0.09 -13.75
N ARG A 15 -1.03 0.81 -12.69
CA ARG A 15 -0.32 1.98 -12.16
C ARG A 15 0.75 1.69 -11.10
N THR A 16 0.77 0.49 -10.52
CA THR A 16 1.82 0.07 -9.55
C THR A 16 2.79 -0.94 -10.16
N GLN A 17 2.48 -1.51 -11.32
CA GLN A 17 3.29 -2.52 -12.02
C GLN A 17 4.73 -2.07 -12.26
N ALA A 18 4.96 -0.79 -12.56
CA ALA A 18 6.29 -0.24 -12.78
C ALA A 18 7.22 -0.34 -11.55
N ILE A 19 6.65 -0.45 -10.34
CA ILE A 19 7.41 -0.70 -9.11
C ILE A 19 7.86 -2.17 -9.08
N PHE A 20 6.96 -3.09 -9.41
CA PHE A 20 7.22 -4.54 -9.38
C PHE A 20 8.23 -4.99 -10.44
N ASP A 21 8.20 -4.40 -11.63
CA ASP A 21 9.12 -4.74 -12.72
C ASP A 21 10.37 -3.83 -12.80
N GLY A 22 10.52 -2.91 -11.85
CA GLY A 22 11.71 -2.05 -11.71
C GLY A 22 11.79 -0.88 -12.69
N ARG A 23 10.78 -0.63 -13.53
CA ARG A 23 10.74 0.54 -14.43
C ARG A 23 10.62 1.87 -13.70
N ALA A 24 10.08 1.88 -12.48
CA ALA A 24 9.93 3.05 -11.63
C ALA A 24 10.66 2.84 -10.29
N PRO A 25 12.00 2.98 -10.25
CA PRO A 25 12.76 2.86 -9.01
C PRO A 25 12.48 4.04 -8.07
N ILE A 26 12.50 3.79 -6.76
CA ILE A 26 12.44 4.82 -5.73
C ILE A 26 13.88 5.25 -5.43
N GLU A 27 14.19 6.52 -5.65
CA GLU A 27 15.53 7.07 -5.41
C GLU A 27 15.97 6.82 -3.96
N GLY A 28 17.20 6.31 -3.80
CA GLY A 28 17.76 6.01 -2.49
C GLY A 28 17.25 4.72 -1.84
N CYS A 29 16.29 4.00 -2.44
CA CYS A 29 15.72 2.79 -1.86
C CYS A 29 16.05 1.52 -2.65
N GLU A 30 16.14 0.41 -1.93
CA GLU A 30 16.03 -0.94 -2.46
C GLU A 30 14.67 -1.48 -2.03
N VAL A 31 13.78 -1.73 -3.00
CA VAL A 31 12.38 -2.04 -2.75
C VAL A 31 12.12 -3.53 -2.91
N TYR A 32 11.68 -4.18 -1.83
CA TYR A 32 11.20 -5.56 -1.85
C TYR A 32 9.67 -5.56 -1.96
N ALA A 33 9.19 -5.50 -3.20
CA ALA A 33 7.76 -5.43 -3.50
C ALA A 33 7.11 -6.82 -3.56
N THR A 34 6.05 -7.03 -2.79
CA THR A 34 5.23 -8.25 -2.77
C THR A 34 3.83 -7.94 -3.28
N PRO A 35 3.37 -8.52 -4.39
CA PRO A 35 2.01 -8.29 -4.89
C PRO A 35 1.01 -8.92 -3.92
N MET A 36 0.02 -8.13 -3.49
CA MET A 36 -0.95 -8.55 -2.48
C MET A 36 -2.33 -8.01 -2.79
N VAL A 37 -3.37 -8.82 -2.59
CA VAL A 37 -4.75 -8.33 -2.75
C VAL A 37 -5.07 -7.30 -1.65
N PRO A 38 -5.85 -6.24 -1.94
CA PRO A 38 -6.03 -5.14 -0.99
C PRO A 38 -6.56 -5.58 0.37
N GLU A 39 -7.53 -6.49 0.41
CA GLU A 39 -8.14 -6.99 1.65
C GLU A 39 -7.11 -7.66 2.57
N GLU A 40 -6.16 -8.40 2.00
CA GLU A 40 -5.06 -9.01 2.75
C GLU A 40 -4.06 -7.93 3.24
N ALA A 41 -3.69 -7.00 2.36
CA ALA A 41 -2.78 -5.89 2.70
C ALA A 41 -3.34 -5.06 3.87
N PHE A 42 -4.63 -4.74 3.83
CA PHE A 42 -5.30 -3.96 4.88
C PHE A 42 -5.30 -4.72 6.21
N HIS A 43 -5.61 -6.01 6.18
CA HIS A 43 -5.61 -6.85 7.37
C HIS A 43 -4.22 -6.90 8.00
N ARG A 44 -3.18 -7.18 7.21
CA ARG A 44 -1.81 -7.32 7.69
C ARG A 44 -1.23 -5.99 8.17
N ALA A 45 -1.59 -4.88 7.52
CA ALA A 45 -1.19 -3.54 7.95
C ALA A 45 -1.70 -3.20 9.36
N PHE A 46 -3.01 -3.30 9.59
CA PHE A 46 -3.59 -2.89 10.88
C PHE A 46 -3.38 -3.91 12.00
N LYS A 47 -3.20 -5.19 11.68
CA LYS A 47 -3.00 -6.23 12.69
C LYS A 47 -1.54 -6.46 13.05
N TYR A 48 -0.63 -6.35 12.09
CA TYR A 48 0.77 -6.76 12.25
C TYR A 48 1.79 -5.70 11.85
N GLN A 49 1.38 -4.63 11.16
CA GLN A 49 2.30 -3.58 10.67
C GLN A 49 3.45 -4.18 9.85
N GLU A 50 3.14 -5.20 9.07
CA GLU A 50 4.15 -6.13 8.53
C GLU A 50 5.05 -5.54 7.45
N PHE A 51 4.61 -4.47 6.80
CA PHE A 51 5.32 -3.82 5.70
C PHE A 51 5.57 -2.35 6.00
N ASP A 52 6.73 -1.85 5.54
CA ASP A 52 7.10 -0.43 5.65
C ASP A 52 6.17 0.46 4.82
N VAL A 53 5.81 -0.03 3.62
CA VAL A 53 4.86 0.61 2.70
C VAL A 53 3.77 -0.38 2.36
N THR A 54 2.51 -0.03 2.60
CA THR A 54 1.39 -0.92 2.23
C THR A 54 0.14 -0.15 1.83
N GLU A 55 -0.69 -0.76 1.00
CA GLU A 55 -2.01 -0.25 0.70
C GLU A 55 -2.90 -0.33 1.95
N LEU A 56 -3.75 0.68 2.17
CA LEU A 56 -4.66 0.75 3.31
C LEU A 56 -6.10 0.99 2.87
N SER A 57 -7.04 0.41 3.61
CA SER A 57 -8.44 0.82 3.55
C SER A 57 -8.54 2.29 3.96
N PHE A 58 -9.02 3.15 3.06
CA PHE A 58 -9.10 4.58 3.32
C PHE A 58 -10.01 4.91 4.51
N SER A 59 -11.16 4.23 4.63
CA SER A 59 -12.08 4.43 5.76
C SER A 59 -11.46 3.98 7.08
N SER A 60 -10.78 2.83 7.11
CA SER A 60 -10.09 2.34 8.30
C SER A 60 -8.94 3.27 8.69
N TYR A 61 -8.16 3.74 7.70
CA TYR A 61 -7.08 4.70 7.92
C TYR A 61 -7.59 6.01 8.53
N MET A 62 -8.66 6.59 8.00
CA MET A 62 -9.27 7.79 8.55
C MET A 62 -9.75 7.58 10.00
N MET A 63 -10.41 6.45 10.27
CA MET A 63 -10.88 6.11 11.61
C MET A 63 -9.74 6.04 12.62
N VAL A 64 -8.67 5.29 12.33
CA VAL A 64 -7.53 5.12 13.24
C VAL A 64 -6.75 6.44 13.37
N THR A 65 -6.58 7.18 12.27
CA THR A 65 -5.93 8.50 12.29
C THR A 65 -6.69 9.50 13.16
N SER A 66 -8.03 9.52 13.10
CA SER A 66 -8.85 10.41 13.93
C SER A 66 -8.70 10.18 15.44
N ARG A 67 -8.24 8.98 15.84
CA ARG A 67 -7.95 8.62 17.22
C ARG A 67 -6.51 8.94 17.64
N GLY A 68 -5.64 9.30 16.69
CA GLY A 68 -4.22 9.51 16.93
C GLY A 68 -3.39 8.21 16.95
N ASP A 69 -3.97 7.06 16.59
CA ASP A 69 -3.36 5.75 16.76
C ASP A 69 -2.79 5.15 15.47
N SER A 70 -2.68 5.94 14.39
CA SER A 70 -2.28 5.41 13.09
C SER A 70 -0.80 5.04 13.07
N PRO A 71 -0.44 3.77 12.79
CA PRO A 71 0.96 3.38 12.66
C PRO A 71 1.56 3.82 11.30
N TYR A 72 0.73 4.33 10.39
CA TYR A 72 1.12 4.74 9.05
C TYR A 72 0.85 6.22 8.79
N ILE A 73 1.67 6.81 7.91
CA ILE A 73 1.44 8.12 7.30
C ILE A 73 0.92 7.90 5.88
N GLY A 74 -0.19 8.56 5.54
CA GLY A 74 -0.83 8.41 4.23
C GLY A 74 -0.01 9.08 3.11
N VAL A 75 0.28 8.31 2.08
CA VAL A 75 0.71 8.84 0.76
C VAL A 75 -0.56 9.10 -0.05
N PRO A 76 -0.74 10.28 -0.68
CA PRO A 76 -1.95 10.62 -1.43
C PRO A 76 -2.01 9.91 -2.80
N ALA A 77 -1.92 8.58 -2.79
CA ALA A 77 -1.95 7.70 -3.96
C ALA A 77 -3.19 6.78 -3.91
N PHE A 78 -4.16 7.05 -4.77
CA PHE A 78 -5.41 6.28 -4.86
C PHE A 78 -5.31 5.19 -5.93
N VAL A 79 -4.65 4.09 -5.57
CA VAL A 79 -4.25 3.04 -6.53
C VAL A 79 -5.36 2.05 -6.87
N SER A 80 -6.29 1.80 -5.95
CA SER A 80 -7.45 0.93 -6.16
C SER A 80 -8.53 1.62 -7.00
N ARG A 81 -8.50 1.46 -8.32
CA ARG A 81 -9.56 1.90 -9.23
C ARG A 81 -10.11 0.70 -9.99
N LEU A 82 -11.27 0.20 -9.56
CA LEU A 82 -11.89 -0.98 -10.15
C LEU A 82 -13.41 -0.85 -10.21
N PHE A 83 -13.99 -1.44 -11.25
CA PHE A 83 -15.44 -1.58 -11.38
C PHE A 83 -15.92 -2.72 -10.47
N ARG A 84 -16.65 -2.39 -9.41
CA ARG A 84 -17.23 -3.37 -8.49
C ARG A 84 -18.68 -3.64 -8.89
N HIS A 85 -18.99 -4.86 -9.31
CA HIS A 85 -20.37 -5.27 -9.63
C HIS A 85 -21.31 -5.10 -8.42
N SER A 86 -20.79 -5.25 -7.20
CA SER A 86 -21.50 -4.98 -5.95
C SER A 86 -21.78 -3.49 -5.68
N SER A 87 -21.38 -2.60 -6.59
CA SER A 87 -21.67 -1.15 -6.54
C SER A 87 -22.69 -0.71 -7.58
N ILE A 88 -23.49 -1.65 -8.12
CA ILE A 88 -24.69 -1.36 -8.90
C ILE A 88 -25.86 -1.27 -7.91
N TYR A 89 -26.45 -0.08 -7.76
CA TYR A 89 -27.59 0.22 -6.86
C TYR A 89 -28.88 0.41 -7.65
#